data_AF-A0A413R8S2-F1
#
_entry.id   AF-A0A413R8S2-F1
#
_cell.length_a   1.000
_cell.length_b   1.000
_cell.length_c   1.000
_cell.angle_alpha   90.00
_cell.angle_beta   90.00
_cell.angle_gamma   90.00
#
_symmetry.space_group_name_H-M   'P 1'
#
loop_
_entity.id
_entity.type
_entity.pdbx_description
1 polymer ?
#
loop_
_entity_poly.entity_id
_entity_poly.type
_entity_poly.pdbx_seq_one_letter_code
_entity_poly.pdbx_strand_id
1 'polypeptide(L)'
;MIPKDLQKTNYLEVQLKLDFGKPDERLYLTLETVSTFEIKKDINVNAISEEEVQNKCFQITLSELRKTVKKVTEAYGIPVVDLPLFEEETENE
;
A
#
# COMPACT_ATOMS: atom_id res chain seq x y z
N MET A 1 -6.93 0.83 -3.90
CA MET A 1 -7.86 1.79 -4.58
C MET A 1 -7.59 3.18 -4.03
N ILE A 2 -7.19 4.14 -4.87
CA ILE A 2 -6.97 5.55 -4.47
C ILE A 2 -8.32 6.29 -4.55
N PRO A 3 -8.79 6.97 -3.48
CA PRO A 3 -10.02 7.76 -3.52
C PRO A 3 -9.93 8.91 -4.54
N LYS A 4 -10.90 8.97 -5.47
CA LYS A 4 -10.96 9.99 -6.54
C LYS A 4 -11.53 11.33 -6.11
N ASP A 5 -12.08 11.43 -4.90
CA ASP A 5 -12.77 12.64 -4.42
C ASP A 5 -12.10 13.20 -3.14
N LEU A 6 -10.97 13.87 -3.33
CA LEU A 6 -10.16 14.49 -2.26
C LEU A 6 -10.74 15.84 -1.78
N GLN A 7 -11.90 16.26 -2.30
CA GLN A 7 -12.43 17.61 -2.04
C GLN A 7 -13.16 17.75 -0.70
N LYS A 8 -13.58 16.65 -0.06
CA LYS A 8 -14.41 16.70 1.16
C LYS A 8 -13.74 16.23 2.46
N THR A 9 -12.55 15.64 2.39
CA THR A 9 -11.82 15.13 3.56
C THR A 9 -10.37 15.61 3.54
N ASN A 10 -9.79 15.82 4.73
CA ASN A 10 -8.35 16.01 4.88
C ASN A 10 -7.63 14.66 5.06
N TYR A 11 -8.30 13.55 4.76
CA TYR A 11 -7.78 12.21 4.95
C TYR A 11 -7.84 11.46 3.63
N LEU A 12 -6.73 10.80 3.32
CA LEU A 12 -6.58 9.89 2.20
C LEU A 12 -6.38 8.49 2.77
N GLU A 13 -7.14 7.52 2.25
CA GLU A 13 -6.97 6.12 2.59
C GLU A 13 -6.33 5.38 1.41
N VAL A 14 -5.25 4.66 1.68
CA VAL A 14 -4.63 3.73 0.75
C VAL A 14 -4.81 2.33 1.30
N GLN A 15 -5.57 1.53 0.57
CA GLN A 15 -5.84 0.13 0.89
C GLN A 15 -5.04 -0.76 -0.06
N LEU A 16 -4.20 -1.63 0.51
CA LEU A 16 -3.50 -2.68 -0.22
C LEU A 16 -3.97 -4.04 0.27
N LYS A 17 -4.21 -4.94 -0.67
CA LYS A 17 -4.46 -6.34 -0.38
C LYS A 17 -3.39 -7.17 -1.08
N LEU A 18 -2.71 -8.01 -0.32
CA LEU A 18 -1.77 -8.99 -0.80
C LEU A 18 -2.36 -10.37 -0.55
N ASP A 19 -2.46 -11.16 -1.63
CA ASP A 19 -2.72 -12.59 -1.56
C ASP A 19 -1.45 -13.31 -2.02
N PHE A 20 -0.84 -14.11 -1.13
CA PHE A 20 0.35 -14.89 -1.40
C PHE A 20 0.06 -16.39 -1.27
N GLY A 21 0.42 -17.13 -2.31
CA GLY A 21 0.07 -18.55 -2.45
C GLY A 21 -1.44 -18.76 -2.66
N LYS A 22 -1.86 -20.02 -2.64
CA LYS A 22 -3.28 -20.40 -2.72
C LYS A 22 -3.74 -21.11 -1.44
N PRO A 23 -5.04 -21.05 -1.10
CA PRO A 23 -5.56 -21.70 0.12
C PRO A 23 -5.27 -23.22 0.23
N ASP A 24 -5.03 -23.90 -0.89
CA ASP A 24 -4.69 -25.32 -0.97
C ASP A 24 -3.18 -25.62 -0.89
N GLU A 25 -2.34 -24.58 -0.88
CA GLU A 25 -0.90 -24.70 -0.73
C GLU A 25 -0.48 -24.74 0.75
N ARG A 26 0.75 -25.22 1.01
CA ARG A 26 1.30 -25.30 2.38
C ARG A 26 1.50 -23.94 3.04
N LEU A 27 1.55 -22.87 2.24
CA LEU A 27 1.69 -21.51 2.70
C LEU A 27 0.72 -20.63 1.92
N TYR A 28 -0.29 -20.14 2.63
CA TYR A 28 -1.25 -19.17 2.15
C TYR A 28 -1.27 -17.99 3.11
N LEU A 29 -1.12 -16.78 2.58
CA LEU A 29 -1.15 -15.55 3.36
C LEU A 29 -2.01 -14.53 2.63
N THR A 30 -3.10 -14.10 3.26
CA THR A 30 -3.81 -12.87 2.87
C THR A 30 -3.49 -11.79 3.89
N LEU A 31 -2.98 -10.67 3.41
CA LEU A 31 -2.73 -9.50 4.23
C LEU A 31 -3.44 -8.30 3.61
N GLU A 32 -4.21 -7.61 4.43
CA GLU A 32 -4.90 -6.39 4.04
C GLU A 32 -4.41 -5.25 4.94
N THR A 33 -3.95 -4.16 4.33
CA THR A 33 -3.49 -2.97 5.04
C THR A 33 -4.32 -1.77 4.61
N VAL A 34 -4.72 -0.98 5.60
CA VAL A 34 -5.37 0.32 5.41
C VAL A 34 -4.46 1.36 6.03
N SER A 35 -3.93 2.26 5.19
CA SER A 35 -3.13 3.40 5.62
C SER A 35 -3.91 4.68 5.46
N THR A 36 -4.06 5.42 6.55
CA THR A 36 -4.71 6.74 6.53
C THR A 36 -3.64 7.83 6.60
N PHE A 37 -3.67 8.74 5.63
CA PHE A 37 -2.78 9.90 5.55
C PHE A 37 -3.56 11.18 5.80
N GLU A 38 -3.08 12.00 6.72
CA GLU A 38 -3.61 13.34 6.94
C GLU A 38 -2.96 14.33 5.97
N ILE A 39 -3.79 15.01 5.19
CA ILE A 39 -3.43 16.03 4.24
C ILE A 39 -3.46 17.39 4.95
N LYS A 40 -2.28 17.96 5.18
CA LYS A 40 -2.16 19.35 5.62
C LYS A 40 -2.30 20.26 4.41
N LYS A 41 -3.52 20.77 4.17
CA LYS A 41 -3.79 21.74 3.10
C LYS A 41 -3.07 23.05 3.44
N ASP A 42 -2.08 23.41 2.62
CA ASP A 42 -1.56 24.78 2.58
C ASP A 42 -2.53 25.64 1.76
N ILE A 43 -2.68 26.92 2.10
CA ILE A 43 -3.70 27.84 1.55
C ILE A 43 -3.54 28.01 0.03
N ASN A 44 -2.39 27.63 -0.52
CA ASN A 44 -2.02 27.77 -1.93
C ASN A 44 -2.09 26.47 -2.75
N VAL A 45 -2.49 25.32 -2.17
CA VAL A 45 -2.56 24.04 -2.90
C VAL A 45 -4.01 23.67 -3.19
N ASN A 46 -4.43 23.88 -4.45
CA ASN A 46 -5.83 23.74 -4.87
C ASN A 46 -6.32 22.30 -5.00
N ALA A 47 -5.43 21.31 -5.15
CA ALA A 47 -5.77 19.88 -5.16
C ALA A 47 -4.51 19.02 -4.99
N ILE A 48 -4.64 17.87 -4.30
CA ILE A 48 -3.64 16.80 -4.37
C ILE A 48 -3.91 15.99 -5.63
N SER A 49 -2.89 15.77 -6.45
CA SER A 49 -3.01 14.93 -7.65
C SER A 49 -2.94 13.44 -7.32
N GLU A 50 -3.56 12.61 -8.17
CA GLU A 50 -3.47 11.15 -8.08
C GLU A 50 -2.01 10.68 -8.17
N GLU A 51 -1.22 11.31 -9.04
CA GLU A 51 0.23 11.08 -9.16
C GLU A 51 0.98 11.37 -7.85
N GLU A 52 0.64 12.43 -7.14
CA GLU A 52 1.29 12.77 -5.87
C GLU A 52 0.94 11.76 -4.77
N VAL A 53 -0.30 11.27 -4.77
CA VAL A 53 -0.72 10.16 -3.90
C VAL A 53 0.05 8.87 -4.23
N GLN A 54 0.18 8.53 -5.51
CA GLN A 54 0.86 7.32 -5.95
C GLN A 54 2.37 7.37 -5.64
N ASN A 55 3.02 8.51 -5.86
CA ASN A 55 4.46 8.65 -5.62
C ASN A 55 4.81 8.77 -4.12
N LYS A 56 3.93 9.35 -3.28
CA LYS A 56 4.22 9.59 -1.86
C LYS A 56 3.54 8.59 -0.94
N CYS A 57 2.23 8.48 -1.01
CA CYS A 57 1.44 7.70 -0.05
C CYS A 57 1.49 6.21 -0.37
N PHE A 58 1.30 5.83 -1.63
CA PHE A 58 1.31 4.43 -2.03
C PHE A 58 2.68 3.77 -1.77
N GLN A 59 3.78 4.44 -2.11
CA GLN A 59 5.13 3.93 -1.85
C GLN A 59 5.41 3.70 -0.34
N ILE A 60 4.92 4.60 0.53
CA ILE A 60 5.02 4.42 1.98
C ILE A 60 4.20 3.22 2.45
N THR A 61 2.94 3.12 2.02
CA THR A 61 2.06 2.00 2.38
C THR A 61 2.64 0.66 1.90
N LEU A 62 3.24 0.65 0.71
CA LEU A 62 3.90 -0.53 0.17
C LEU A 62 5.15 -0.93 0.97
N SER A 63 5.96 0.03 1.41
CA SER A 63 7.10 -0.24 2.29
C SER A 63 6.66 -0.90 3.60
N GLU A 64 5.59 -0.42 4.22
CA GLU A 64 5.05 -1.01 5.45
C GLU A 64 4.42 -2.39 5.21
N LEU A 65 3.78 -2.61 4.06
CA LEU A 65 3.30 -3.93 3.64
C LEU A 65 4.46 -4.93 3.53
N ARG A 66 5.54 -4.57 2.82
CA ARG A 66 6.76 -5.41 2.68
C ARG A 66 7.35 -5.76 4.05
N LYS A 67 7.46 -4.78 4.96
CA LYS A 67 7.93 -5.01 6.35
C LYS A 67 7.01 -5.96 7.11
N THR A 68 5.70 -5.82 6.95
CA THR A 68 4.71 -6.65 7.65
C THR A 68 4.78 -8.09 7.17
N VAL A 69 4.82 -8.31 5.86
CA VAL A 69 5.00 -9.66 5.28
C VAL A 69 6.27 -10.29 5.80
N LYS A 70 7.41 -9.57 5.73
CA LYS A 70 8.70 -10.07 6.23
C LYS A 70 8.61 -10.54 7.68
N LYS A 71 8.05 -9.70 8.57
CA LYS A 71 7.88 -10.05 9.99
C LYS A 71 6.98 -11.27 10.19
N VAL A 72 5.89 -11.37 9.44
CA VAL A 72 4.98 -12.52 9.50
C VAL A 72 5.72 -13.77 9.03
N THR A 73 6.36 -13.76 7.84
CA THR A 73 7.07 -14.93 7.32
C THR A 73 8.21 -15.38 8.25
N GLU A 74 8.99 -14.44 8.80
CA GLU A 74 10.06 -14.73 9.75
C GLU A 74 9.54 -15.41 11.02
N ALA A 75 8.41 -14.94 11.58
CA ALA A 75 7.81 -15.52 12.78
C ALA A 75 7.36 -16.97 12.60
N TYR A 76 7.02 -17.38 11.37
CA TYR A 76 6.65 -18.75 11.03
C TYR A 76 7.83 -19.59 10.49
N GLY A 77 9.06 -19.07 10.56
CA GLY A 77 10.26 -19.78 10.09
C GLY A 77 10.35 -19.92 8.57
N ILE A 78 9.61 -19.10 7.84
CA ILE A 78 9.59 -19.07 6.38
C ILE A 78 10.68 -18.10 5.91
N PRO A 79 11.49 -18.48 4.90
CA PRO A 79 12.45 -17.56 4.29
C PRO A 79 11.76 -16.26 3.84
N VAL A 80 12.48 -15.15 3.90
CA VAL A 80 11.95 -13.85 3.47
C VAL A 80 11.39 -13.98 2.05
N VAL A 81 10.10 -13.69 1.91
CA VAL A 81 9.43 -13.63 0.61
C VAL A 81 9.70 -12.26 0.03
N ASP A 82 10.46 -12.20 -1.06
CA ASP A 82 10.55 -10.99 -1.87
C ASP A 82 9.20 -10.79 -2.57
N LEU A 83 8.45 -9.79 -2.12
CA LEU A 83 7.18 -9.45 -2.74
C LEU A 83 7.42 -8.97 -4.19
N PRO A 84 6.60 -9.43 -5.15
CA PRO A 84 6.67 -8.94 -6.53
C PRO A 84 6.39 -7.43 -6.56
N LEU A 85 6.78 -6.80 -7.67
CA LEU A 85 6.37 -5.44 -7.95
C LEU A 85 4.85 -5.38 -8.07
N PHE A 86 4.23 -4.39 -7.43
CA PHE A 86 2.80 -4.12 -7.54
C PHE A 86 2.51 -3.46 -8.89
N GLU A 87 1.32 -3.66 -9.45
CA GLU A 87 0.94 -3.12 -10.77
C GLU A 87 1.18 -1.59 -10.82
N GLU A 88 0.90 -0.90 -9.73
CA GLU A 88 1.09 0.54 -9.58
C GLU A 88 2.57 0.99 -9.48
N GLU A 89 3.52 0.05 -9.31
CA GLU A 89 4.97 0.30 -9.45
C GLU A 89 5.43 0.24 -10.91
N THR A 90 4.69 -0.45 -11.79
CA THR A 90 5.08 -0.65 -13.21
C THR A 90 4.54 0.41 -14.17
N GLU A 91 3.54 1.19 -13.78
CA GLU A 91 2.97 2.27 -14.62
C GLU A 91 3.82 3.56 -14.61
N ASN A 92 4.92 3.61 -13.84
CA ASN A 92 5.78 4.79 -13.67
C ASN A 92 7.16 4.68 -14.36
N GLU A 93 7.38 3.70 -15.26
CA GLU A 93 8.58 3.60 -16.10
C GLU A 93 8.38 4.14 -17.53
#